data_AF-A0A6N8HHD8-F1
#
_entry.id   AF-A0A6N8HHD8-F1
#
_cell.length_a   1.000
_cell.length_b   1.000
_cell.length_c   1.000
_cell.angle_alpha   90.00
_cell.angle_beta   90.00
_cell.angle_gamma   90.00
#
_symmetry.space_group_name_H-M   'P 1'
#
loop_
_entity.id
_entity.type
_entity.pdbx_description
1 polymer ?
#
loop_
_entity_poly.entity_id
_entity_poly.type
_entity_poly.pdbx_seq_one_letter_code
_entity_poly.pdbx_strand_id
1 'polypeptide(L)'
;MIIKSFFTIILFFLTVFGGVLTVNAQSQLSKTDSDEVIKKVFESSDKVNTVVYKIDHKKKGLSEKDTTYTTAICSLYIAPKDRLKAYHIVDKGYASSYGKGFAHLRYDGKRAFYLSKLIDSLDVYREPYIDKGKRNLEQIVHSYSFLLLGEHFALRKPSGKGDSQAPNVLITEEVFNNKAVYCITLKFEDNENARNRVEKLYIDKSDYLPAGGSSFWQWENMESYEYYEVEYLSINPEISLEEFKVDKDQTVNLAERYKVFKEKINKESIN
;
A
#
# COMPACT_ATOMS: atom_id res chain seq x y z
N MET A 1 66.65 -5.29 4.60
CA MET A 1 65.51 -6.09 5.10
C MET A 1 64.28 -5.25 5.49
N ILE A 2 64.20 -3.96 5.13
CA ILE A 2 63.11 -3.05 5.54
C ILE A 2 62.09 -2.82 4.41
N ILE A 3 62.52 -2.98 3.15
CA ILE A 3 61.68 -2.70 1.96
C ILE A 3 60.61 -3.78 1.72
N LYS A 4 60.86 -5.05 2.10
CA LYS A 4 59.87 -6.14 1.93
C LYS A 4 58.68 -6.01 2.88
N SER A 5 58.86 -5.54 4.12
CA SER A 5 57.74 -5.37 5.07
C SER A 5 56.80 -4.23 4.69
N PHE A 6 57.31 -3.18 4.02
CA PHE A 6 56.50 -2.04 3.60
C PHE A 6 55.53 -2.41 2.47
N PHE A 7 55.97 -3.26 1.53
CA PHE A 7 55.14 -3.73 0.43
C PHE A 7 53.97 -4.62 0.90
N THR A 8 54.20 -5.47 1.90
CA THR A 8 53.16 -6.36 2.44
C THR A 8 52.08 -5.58 3.20
N ILE A 9 52.44 -4.52 3.92
CA ILE A 9 51.48 -3.68 4.66
C ILE A 9 50.59 -2.88 3.71
N ILE A 10 51.16 -2.36 2.61
CA ILE A 10 50.39 -1.60 1.60
C ILE A 10 49.41 -2.52 0.85
N LEU A 11 49.79 -3.76 0.54
CA LEU A 11 48.92 -4.73 -0.12
C LEU A 11 47.77 -5.21 0.80
N PHE A 12 48.02 -5.31 2.11
CA PHE A 12 46.99 -5.63 3.11
C PHE A 12 46.01 -4.46 3.32
N PHE A 13 46.49 -3.21 3.28
CA PHE A 13 45.60 -2.04 3.33
C PHE A 13 44.74 -1.90 2.07
N LEU A 14 45.29 -2.19 0.88
CA LEU A 14 44.53 -2.13 -0.38
C LEU A 14 43.45 -3.23 -0.49
N THR A 15 43.68 -4.41 0.09
CA THR A 15 42.69 -5.49 0.11
C THR A 15 41.61 -5.30 1.17
N VAL A 16 41.93 -4.67 2.31
CA VAL A 16 40.93 -4.36 3.36
C VAL A 16 40.12 -3.09 3.04
N PHE A 17 40.67 -2.10 2.35
CA PHE A 17 39.92 -0.91 1.92
C PHE A 17 39.16 -1.06 0.59
N GLY A 18 39.49 -2.06 -0.24
CA GLY A 18 38.74 -2.35 -1.47
C GLY A 18 37.34 -2.93 -1.22
N GLY A 19 37.05 -3.40 -0.01
CA GLY A 19 35.79 -4.08 0.35
C GLY A 19 34.66 -3.19 0.87
N VAL A 20 34.84 -1.87 1.00
CA VAL A 20 33.85 -0.98 1.66
C VAL A 20 33.23 0.05 0.71
N LEU A 21 33.44 -0.10 -0.60
CA LEU A 21 32.76 0.71 -1.62
C LEU A 21 31.79 -0.14 -2.43
N THR A 22 30.97 -0.97 -1.78
CA THR A 22 29.62 -1.22 -2.30
C THR A 22 28.80 0.02 -2.00
N VAL A 23 29.10 1.11 -2.72
CA VAL A 23 28.08 2.11 -3.00
C VAL A 23 27.01 1.32 -3.73
N ASN A 24 25.89 1.03 -3.06
CA ASN A 24 24.66 0.63 -3.74
C ASN A 24 24.28 1.82 -4.63
N ALA A 25 24.98 1.96 -5.76
CA ALA A 25 24.54 2.76 -6.86
C ALA A 25 23.27 2.07 -7.33
N GLN A 26 22.13 2.49 -6.78
CA GLN A 26 20.82 2.14 -7.29
C GLN A 26 20.80 2.67 -8.72
N SER A 27 21.11 1.79 -9.68
CA SER A 27 21.18 2.18 -11.08
C SER A 27 19.78 2.57 -11.50
N GLN A 28 19.63 3.83 -11.91
CA GLN A 28 18.45 4.27 -12.62
C GLN A 28 18.30 3.43 -13.89
N LEU A 29 17.10 2.88 -14.09
CA LEU A 29 16.78 2.15 -15.30
C LEU A 29 16.84 3.08 -16.52
N SER A 30 17.19 2.51 -17.68
CA SER A 30 17.05 3.25 -18.93
C SER A 30 15.58 3.56 -19.21
N LYS A 31 15.30 4.50 -20.12
CA LYS A 31 13.93 4.81 -20.52
C LYS A 31 13.21 3.57 -21.06
N THR A 32 13.88 2.78 -21.90
CA THR A 32 13.33 1.55 -22.49
C THR A 32 12.98 0.52 -21.41
N ASP A 33 13.87 0.30 -20.45
CA ASP A 33 13.62 -0.65 -19.35
C ASP A 33 12.50 -0.14 -18.44
N SER A 34 12.44 1.17 -18.20
CA SER A 34 11.35 1.79 -17.43
C SER A 34 9.99 1.58 -18.10
N ASP A 35 9.89 1.82 -19.41
CA ASP A 35 8.66 1.59 -20.19
C ASP A 35 8.25 0.11 -20.15
N GLU A 36 9.21 -0.81 -20.18
CA GLU A 36 8.96 -2.26 -20.05
C GLU A 36 8.41 -2.63 -18.67
N VAL A 37 9.00 -2.09 -17.59
CA VAL A 37 8.51 -2.32 -16.21
C VAL A 37 7.07 -1.84 -16.08
N ILE A 38 6.78 -0.62 -16.53
CA ILE A 38 5.43 -0.05 -16.47
C ILE A 38 4.44 -0.90 -17.26
N LYS A 39 4.82 -1.36 -18.46
CA LYS A 39 3.99 -2.27 -19.25
C LYS A 39 3.69 -3.56 -18.50
N LYS A 40 4.69 -4.20 -17.88
CA LYS A 40 4.52 -5.45 -17.13
C LYS A 40 3.64 -5.29 -15.88
N VAL A 41 3.73 -4.14 -15.21
CA VAL A 41 2.81 -3.79 -14.11
C VAL A 41 1.36 -3.80 -14.60
N PHE A 42 1.07 -3.10 -15.70
CA PHE A 42 -0.29 -3.10 -16.27
C PHE A 42 -0.74 -4.49 -16.72
N GLU A 43 0.12 -5.26 -17.38
CA GLU A 43 -0.20 -6.62 -17.82
C GLU A 43 -0.44 -7.59 -16.65
N SER A 44 0.25 -7.41 -15.53
CA SER A 44 0.02 -8.20 -14.32
C SER A 44 -1.30 -7.82 -13.67
N SER A 45 -1.55 -6.52 -13.50
CA SER A 45 -2.80 -5.99 -12.96
C SER A 45 -4.03 -6.45 -13.75
N ASP A 46 -3.96 -6.46 -15.08
CA ASP A 46 -5.04 -6.89 -15.98
C ASP A 46 -5.45 -8.37 -15.79
N LYS A 47 -4.60 -9.19 -15.16
CA LYS A 47 -4.88 -10.61 -14.88
C LYS A 47 -5.63 -10.81 -13.56
N VAL A 48 -5.82 -9.76 -12.76
CA VAL A 48 -6.44 -9.82 -11.44
C VAL A 48 -7.90 -9.40 -11.51
N ASN A 49 -8.81 -10.37 -11.33
CA ASN A 49 -10.25 -10.16 -11.24
C ASN A 49 -10.72 -10.04 -9.79
N THR A 50 -10.10 -10.81 -8.89
CA THR A 50 -10.37 -10.78 -7.46
C THR A 50 -9.04 -10.90 -6.72
N VAL A 51 -8.94 -10.29 -5.55
CA VAL A 51 -7.74 -10.39 -4.71
C VAL A 51 -8.11 -10.26 -3.24
N VAL A 52 -7.47 -11.07 -2.41
CA VAL A 52 -7.45 -10.90 -0.96
C VAL A 52 -6.03 -10.58 -0.55
N TYR A 53 -5.86 -9.48 0.16
CA TYR A 53 -4.55 -9.02 0.61
C TYR A 53 -4.62 -8.50 2.03
N LYS A 54 -3.49 -8.61 2.73
CA LYS A 54 -3.21 -7.93 3.98
C LYS A 54 -2.40 -6.68 3.67
N ILE A 55 -2.73 -5.58 4.33
CA ILE A 55 -1.97 -4.33 4.26
C ILE A 55 -1.63 -3.86 5.67
N ASP A 56 -0.34 -3.68 5.92
CA ASP A 56 0.18 -3.06 7.13
C ASP A 56 0.57 -1.63 6.77
N HIS A 57 -0.07 -0.66 7.44
CA HIS A 57 0.01 0.74 7.08
C HIS A 57 0.25 1.59 8.34
N LYS A 58 1.24 2.48 8.27
CA LYS A 58 1.53 3.48 9.31
C LYS A 58 1.49 4.87 8.69
N LYS A 59 0.84 5.81 9.37
CA LYS A 59 0.79 7.21 8.93
C LYS A 59 0.85 8.20 10.07
N LYS A 60 1.26 9.41 9.72
CA LYS A 60 1.17 10.60 10.57
C LYS A 60 0.78 11.78 9.70
N GLY A 61 -0.32 12.45 10.03
CA GLY A 61 -0.71 13.73 9.44
C GLY A 61 0.09 14.90 10.01
N LEU A 62 0.14 16.03 9.28
CA LEU A 62 0.84 17.25 9.73
C LEU A 62 0.37 17.73 11.11
N SER A 63 -0.93 17.65 11.37
CA SER A 63 -1.54 18.06 12.65
C SER A 63 -1.57 16.97 13.71
N GLU A 64 -1.10 15.76 13.39
CA GLU A 64 -1.13 14.62 14.30
C GLU A 64 0.15 14.55 15.12
N LYS A 65 0.01 14.40 16.44
CA LYS A 65 1.16 14.21 17.33
C LYS A 65 1.77 12.82 17.16
N ASP A 66 0.91 11.81 17.12
CA ASP A 66 1.29 10.39 17.18
C ASP A 66 0.99 9.68 15.86
N THR A 67 1.78 8.66 15.57
CA THR A 67 1.59 7.78 14.40
C THR A 67 0.38 6.88 14.61
N THR A 68 -0.47 6.76 13.59
CA THR A 68 -1.52 5.75 13.52
C THR A 68 -0.99 4.51 12.81
N TYR A 69 -1.17 3.35 13.44
CA TYR A 69 -0.89 2.03 12.87
C TYR A 69 -2.19 1.36 12.48
N THR A 70 -2.23 0.73 11.31
CA THR A 70 -3.40 0.03 10.79
C THR A 70 -2.95 -1.26 10.14
N THR A 71 -3.59 -2.36 10.49
CA THR A 71 -3.50 -3.62 9.74
C THR A 71 -4.88 -3.90 9.19
N ALA A 72 -4.99 -4.22 7.91
CA ALA A 72 -6.26 -4.55 7.29
C ALA A 72 -6.17 -5.82 6.45
N ILE A 73 -7.27 -6.58 6.45
CA ILE A 73 -7.55 -7.63 5.47
C ILE A 73 -8.58 -7.06 4.50
N CYS A 74 -8.20 -7.01 3.24
CA CYS A 74 -8.99 -6.44 2.18
C CYS A 74 -9.35 -7.53 1.18
N SER A 75 -10.61 -7.54 0.75
CA SER A 75 -11.07 -8.30 -0.41
C SER A 75 -11.54 -7.32 -1.47
N LEU A 76 -11.13 -7.57 -2.70
CA LEU A 76 -11.39 -6.70 -3.85
C LEU A 76 -11.91 -7.55 -5.01
N TYR A 77 -12.97 -7.10 -5.65
CA TYR A 77 -13.54 -7.68 -6.87
C TYR A 77 -13.62 -6.63 -7.99
N ILE A 78 -13.06 -6.96 -9.16
CA ILE A 78 -12.75 -6.05 -10.28
C ILE A 78 -13.40 -6.52 -11.60
N ALA A 79 -14.03 -7.70 -11.64
CA ALA A 79 -14.55 -8.30 -12.88
C ALA A 79 -15.72 -7.53 -13.53
N PRO A 80 -15.85 -7.53 -14.87
CA PRO A 80 -15.14 -6.62 -15.77
C PRO A 80 -16.05 -5.45 -16.25
N LYS A 81 -15.42 -4.32 -16.60
CA LYS A 81 -15.96 -3.12 -17.28
C LYS A 81 -16.53 -1.97 -16.44
N ASP A 82 -16.39 -1.98 -15.11
CA ASP A 82 -16.76 -0.78 -14.35
C ASP A 82 -15.57 -0.14 -13.64
N ARG A 83 -15.02 0.87 -14.33
CA ARG A 83 -13.92 1.72 -13.89
C ARG A 83 -14.13 2.34 -12.49
N LEU A 84 -15.37 2.37 -12.00
CA LEU A 84 -15.76 3.03 -10.75
C LEU A 84 -16.43 2.08 -9.73
N LYS A 85 -16.50 0.77 -9.99
CA LYS A 85 -17.09 -0.22 -9.08
C LYS A 85 -16.10 -1.29 -8.66
N ALA A 86 -14.95 -0.88 -8.13
CA ALA A 86 -14.18 -1.78 -7.30
C ALA A 86 -15.03 -2.11 -6.06
N TYR A 87 -15.42 -3.36 -5.91
CA TYR A 87 -16.19 -3.81 -4.76
C TYR A 87 -15.21 -4.17 -3.66
N HIS A 88 -15.46 -3.70 -2.45
CA HIS A 88 -14.51 -3.85 -1.34
C HIS A 88 -15.18 -4.42 -0.10
N ILE A 89 -14.47 -5.31 0.57
CA ILE A 89 -14.68 -5.66 1.97
C ILE A 89 -13.38 -5.37 2.69
N VAL A 90 -13.42 -4.58 3.76
CA VAL A 90 -12.24 -4.21 4.55
C VAL A 90 -12.54 -4.50 6.01
N ASP A 91 -11.77 -5.41 6.58
CA ASP A 91 -11.69 -5.63 8.02
C ASP A 91 -10.37 -5.01 8.49
N LYS A 92 -10.41 -3.95 9.32
CA LYS A 92 -9.21 -3.24 9.77
C LYS A 92 -9.14 -3.07 11.27
N GLY A 93 -7.98 -3.39 11.84
CA GLY A 93 -7.58 -3.04 13.19
C GLY A 93 -6.68 -1.81 13.13
N TYR A 94 -6.85 -0.87 14.06
CA TYR A 94 -6.03 0.33 14.13
C TYR A 94 -5.65 0.67 15.57
N ALA A 95 -4.48 1.27 15.73
CA ALA A 95 -3.97 1.78 17.00
C ALA A 95 -3.54 3.24 16.81
N SER A 96 -4.05 4.11 17.66
CA SER A 96 -3.75 5.55 17.68
C SER A 96 -3.65 6.02 19.13
N SER A 97 -3.39 7.31 19.32
CA SER A 97 -3.43 7.97 20.63
C SER A 97 -4.79 7.86 21.33
N TYR A 98 -5.88 7.66 20.58
CA TYR A 98 -7.23 7.47 21.11
C TYR A 98 -7.55 6.02 21.49
N GLY A 99 -6.59 5.11 21.36
CA GLY A 99 -6.74 3.69 21.69
C GLY A 99 -6.75 2.78 20.46
N LYS A 100 -7.16 1.52 20.69
CA LYS A 100 -7.22 0.47 19.67
C LYS A 100 -8.65 0.22 19.24
N GLY A 101 -8.88 0.17 17.94
CA GLY A 101 -10.20 -0.07 17.37
C GLY A 101 -10.21 -1.10 16.26
N PHE A 102 -11.42 -1.54 15.93
CA PHE A 102 -11.71 -2.43 14.81
C PHE A 102 -12.85 -1.84 13.99
N ALA A 103 -12.76 -1.98 12.67
CA ALA A 103 -13.80 -1.56 11.74
C ALA A 103 -14.04 -2.61 10.65
N HIS A 104 -15.32 -2.79 10.32
CA HIS A 104 -15.79 -3.53 9.16
C HIS A 104 -16.41 -2.54 8.16
N LEU A 105 -15.87 -2.53 6.94
CA LEU A 105 -16.32 -1.66 5.87
C LEU A 105 -16.66 -2.51 4.64
N ARG A 106 -17.70 -2.10 3.91
CA ARG A 106 -18.07 -2.72 2.64
C ARG A 106 -18.52 -1.66 1.65
N TYR A 107 -18.14 -1.82 0.39
CA TYR A 107 -18.59 -0.98 -0.71
C TYR A 107 -19.05 -1.85 -1.87
N ASP A 108 -20.30 -1.68 -2.29
CA ASP A 108 -20.93 -2.47 -3.35
C ASP A 108 -21.04 -1.75 -4.70
N GLY A 109 -20.28 -0.66 -4.89
CA GLY A 109 -20.39 0.21 -6.07
C GLY A 109 -21.58 1.19 -6.03
N LYS A 110 -22.49 1.08 -5.06
CA LYS A 110 -23.64 1.97 -4.89
C LYS A 110 -23.85 2.44 -3.45
N ARG A 111 -23.37 1.67 -2.47
CA ARG A 111 -23.60 1.85 -1.04
C ARG A 111 -22.32 1.58 -0.30
N ALA A 112 -22.10 2.34 0.75
CA ALA A 112 -21.01 2.12 1.69
C ALA A 112 -21.61 1.73 3.05
N PHE A 113 -21.19 0.58 3.54
CA PHE A 113 -21.42 0.11 4.90
C PHE A 113 -20.21 0.48 5.74
N TYR A 114 -20.45 1.03 6.92
CA TYR A 114 -19.41 1.36 7.89
C TYR A 114 -19.84 0.99 9.31
N LEU A 115 -19.00 0.22 9.98
CA LEU A 115 -19.17 -0.11 11.38
C LEU A 115 -17.81 -0.13 12.08
N SER A 116 -17.65 0.66 13.15
CA SER A 116 -16.42 0.74 13.91
C SER A 116 -16.64 0.96 15.41
N LYS A 117 -15.72 0.39 16.20
CA LYS A 117 -15.71 0.40 17.67
C LYS A 117 -14.29 0.28 18.21
N LEU A 118 -14.10 0.71 19.46
CA LEU A 118 -12.93 0.33 20.26
C LEU A 118 -12.98 -1.17 20.54
N ILE A 119 -11.81 -1.82 20.63
CA ILE A 119 -11.70 -3.28 20.82
C ILE A 119 -12.40 -3.73 22.11
N ASP A 120 -12.31 -2.94 23.17
CA ASP A 120 -12.91 -3.25 24.48
C ASP A 120 -14.44 -3.01 24.52
N SER A 121 -15.07 -2.72 23.37
CA SER A 121 -16.51 -2.47 23.26
C SER A 121 -17.13 -3.14 22.03
N LEU A 122 -16.52 -4.23 21.55
CA LEU A 122 -16.98 -4.98 20.38
C LEU A 122 -18.19 -5.87 20.66
N ASP A 123 -18.45 -6.18 21.93
CA ASP A 123 -19.62 -6.90 22.43
C ASP A 123 -20.89 -6.02 22.46
N VAL A 124 -20.70 -4.70 22.51
CA VAL A 124 -21.81 -3.73 22.48
C VAL A 124 -22.30 -3.55 21.04
N TYR A 125 -23.54 -3.97 20.80
CA TYR A 125 -24.21 -3.78 19.52
C TYR A 125 -24.23 -2.30 19.11
N ARG A 126 -24.04 -2.06 17.81
CA ARG A 126 -24.22 -0.77 17.17
C ARG A 126 -24.81 -0.99 15.79
N GLU A 127 -25.87 -0.27 15.50
CA GLU A 127 -26.48 -0.28 14.17
C GLU A 127 -25.45 0.20 13.13
N PRO A 128 -25.27 -0.53 12.02
CA PRO A 128 -24.38 -0.11 10.95
C PRO A 128 -24.80 1.19 10.31
N TYR A 129 -23.82 2.01 9.94
CA TYR A 129 -24.07 3.16 9.09
C TYR A 129 -24.05 2.72 7.63
N ILE A 130 -25.14 2.96 6.90
CA ILE A 130 -25.25 2.64 5.47
C ILE A 130 -25.60 3.91 4.69
N ASP A 131 -24.67 4.35 3.85
CA ASP A 131 -24.86 5.53 3.01
C ASP A 131 -25.17 5.14 1.55
N LYS A 132 -25.89 6.02 0.86
CA LYS A 132 -26.23 5.94 -0.58
C LYS A 132 -26.07 7.27 -1.32
N GLY A 133 -25.79 8.36 -0.61
CA GLY A 133 -25.62 9.68 -1.20
C GLY A 133 -24.21 9.86 -1.76
N LYS A 134 -24.11 10.28 -3.01
CA LYS A 134 -22.83 10.36 -3.75
C LYS A 134 -21.68 11.02 -2.96
N ARG A 135 -21.91 12.20 -2.37
CA ARG A 135 -20.88 12.95 -1.63
C ARG A 135 -20.35 12.19 -0.41
N ASN A 136 -21.23 11.58 0.36
CA ASN A 136 -20.84 10.84 1.55
C ASN A 136 -20.23 9.48 1.20
N LEU A 137 -20.71 8.83 0.14
CA LEU A 137 -20.07 7.61 -0.39
C LEU A 137 -18.60 7.87 -0.74
N GLU A 138 -18.33 8.94 -1.50
CA GLU A 138 -16.97 9.36 -1.84
C GLU A 138 -16.15 9.60 -0.56
N GLN A 139 -16.70 10.33 0.43
CA GLN A 139 -16.01 10.56 1.69
C GLN A 139 -15.70 9.27 2.46
N ILE A 140 -16.65 8.34 2.55
CA ILE A 140 -16.49 7.07 3.26
C ILE A 140 -15.41 6.25 2.54
N VAL A 141 -15.50 6.08 1.22
CA VAL A 141 -14.51 5.31 0.44
C VAL A 141 -13.13 5.95 0.53
N HIS A 142 -13.03 7.28 0.41
CA HIS A 142 -11.76 8.01 0.55
C HIS A 142 -11.16 7.87 1.97
N SER A 143 -11.98 7.69 3.01
CA SER A 143 -11.48 7.51 4.39
C SER A 143 -10.67 6.23 4.60
N TYR A 144 -10.69 5.30 3.64
CA TYR A 144 -9.88 4.10 3.63
C TYR A 144 -9.24 3.80 2.28
N SER A 145 -9.18 4.76 1.35
CA SER A 145 -8.63 4.56 0.01
C SER A 145 -7.15 4.16 0.01
N PHE A 146 -6.38 4.60 1.01
CA PHE A 146 -5.00 4.18 1.24
C PHE A 146 -4.85 2.66 1.51
N LEU A 147 -5.95 1.98 1.88
CA LEU A 147 -6.00 0.53 2.03
C LEU A 147 -6.46 -0.18 0.75
N LEU A 148 -6.89 0.58 -0.27
CA LEU A 148 -7.52 0.07 -1.47
C LEU A 148 -6.50 0.04 -2.62
N LEU A 149 -6.17 -1.15 -3.09
CA LEU A 149 -5.31 -1.31 -4.26
C LEU A 149 -6.09 -1.24 -5.58
N GLY A 150 -7.37 -0.83 -5.53
CA GLY A 150 -8.24 -0.76 -6.71
C GLY A 150 -7.62 0.05 -7.84
N GLU A 151 -6.94 1.15 -7.54
CA GLU A 151 -6.28 1.99 -8.55
C GLU A 151 -5.08 1.29 -9.21
N HIS A 152 -4.38 0.41 -8.51
CA HIS A 152 -3.29 -0.37 -9.11
C HIS A 152 -3.80 -1.45 -10.08
N PHE A 153 -5.01 -1.96 -9.87
CA PHE A 153 -5.61 -3.00 -10.69
C PHE A 153 -6.57 -2.50 -11.78
N ALA A 154 -7.16 -1.32 -11.61
CA ALA A 154 -8.28 -0.84 -12.45
C ALA A 154 -7.89 0.16 -13.56
N LEU A 155 -6.60 0.50 -13.73
CA LEU A 155 -6.17 1.50 -14.70
C LEU A 155 -5.93 0.94 -16.10
N ARG A 156 -7.02 0.80 -16.89
CA ARG A 156 -6.93 0.80 -18.35
C ARG A 156 -7.00 2.21 -18.92
N LYS A 157 -5.83 2.81 -18.91
CA LYS A 157 -5.16 3.58 -19.97
C LYS A 157 -4.10 4.37 -19.21
N PRO A 158 -2.79 4.21 -19.49
CA PRO A 158 -1.93 5.37 -19.35
C PRO A 158 -2.67 6.44 -20.13
N SER A 159 -3.19 7.46 -19.44
CA SER A 159 -3.58 8.64 -20.18
C SER A 159 -2.37 8.96 -21.05
N GLY A 160 -2.54 9.30 -22.32
CA GLY A 160 -1.44 9.88 -23.11
C GLY A 160 -0.82 11.12 -22.45
N LYS A 161 -1.25 11.48 -21.23
CA LYS A 161 -0.64 12.38 -20.26
C LYS A 161 0.33 11.67 -19.29
N GLY A 162 0.91 10.52 -19.66
CA GLY A 162 2.21 10.13 -19.08
C GLY A 162 3.22 11.28 -19.11
N ASP A 163 3.01 12.23 -20.03
CA ASP A 163 3.72 13.49 -20.16
C ASP A 163 3.53 14.50 -19.00
N SER A 164 2.50 14.42 -18.14
CA SER A 164 2.26 15.48 -17.13
C SER A 164 2.98 15.27 -15.79
N GLN A 165 3.66 14.13 -15.60
CA GLN A 165 4.53 13.88 -14.42
C GLN A 165 5.89 13.27 -14.79
N ALA A 166 6.12 12.99 -16.09
CA ALA A 166 7.34 12.37 -16.62
C ALA A 166 8.69 12.99 -16.21
N PRO A 167 8.87 14.31 -16.00
CA PRO A 167 10.23 14.81 -15.75
C PRO A 167 10.82 14.36 -14.40
N ASN A 168 10.02 13.88 -13.44
CA ASN A 168 10.48 13.53 -12.09
C ASN A 168 10.19 12.08 -11.65
N VAL A 169 9.88 11.19 -12.60
CA VAL A 169 9.72 9.75 -12.31
C VAL A 169 11.07 9.05 -12.44
N LEU A 170 11.56 8.48 -11.35
CA LEU A 170 12.77 7.68 -11.31
C LEU A 170 12.40 6.23 -11.01
N ILE A 171 12.82 5.30 -11.87
CA ILE A 171 12.69 3.86 -11.60
C ILE A 171 14.07 3.26 -11.32
N THR A 172 14.23 2.70 -10.14
CA THR A 172 15.46 2.01 -9.68
C THR A 172 15.15 0.59 -9.27
N GLU A 173 16.20 -0.23 -9.17
CA GLU A 173 16.11 -1.53 -8.55
C GLU A 173 16.48 -1.43 -7.06
N GLU A 174 15.63 -1.94 -6.18
CA GLU A 174 15.82 -1.90 -4.72
C GLU A 174 15.47 -3.25 -4.07
N VAL A 175 15.75 -3.35 -2.77
CA VAL A 175 15.22 -4.42 -1.91
C VAL A 175 14.26 -3.78 -0.91
N PHE A 176 13.03 -4.27 -0.85
CA PHE A 176 12.00 -3.84 0.08
C PHE A 176 11.48 -5.06 0.84
N ASN A 177 11.61 -5.07 2.17
CA ASN A 177 11.22 -6.19 3.04
C ASN A 177 11.66 -7.57 2.53
N ASN A 178 12.95 -7.70 2.22
CA ASN A 178 13.58 -8.91 1.67
C ASN A 178 13.06 -9.35 0.28
N LYS A 179 12.29 -8.51 -0.41
CA LYS A 179 11.86 -8.73 -1.81
C LYS A 179 12.67 -7.85 -2.74
N ALA A 180 13.07 -8.41 -3.89
CA ALA A 180 13.62 -7.60 -4.98
C ALA A 180 12.49 -6.84 -5.64
N VAL A 181 12.61 -5.51 -5.72
CA VAL A 181 11.55 -4.64 -6.24
C VAL A 181 12.07 -3.66 -7.28
N TYR A 182 11.18 -3.18 -8.15
CA TYR A 182 11.33 -1.90 -8.82
C TYR A 182 10.75 -0.81 -7.92
N CYS A 183 11.54 0.24 -7.65
CA CYS A 183 11.11 1.40 -6.89
C CYS A 183 10.81 2.54 -7.87
N ILE A 184 9.54 2.92 -7.95
CA ILE A 184 9.09 4.08 -8.73
C ILE A 184 9.03 5.27 -7.77
N THR A 185 9.96 6.20 -7.91
CA THR A 185 10.04 7.42 -7.10
C THR A 185 9.47 8.60 -7.87
N LEU A 186 8.53 9.32 -7.24
CA LEU A 186 7.95 10.58 -7.72
C LEU A 186 8.43 11.70 -6.81
N LYS A 187 9.14 12.68 -7.39
CA LYS A 187 9.56 13.90 -6.68
C LYS A 187 8.69 15.07 -7.10
N PHE A 188 8.13 15.77 -6.13
CA PHE A 188 7.28 16.93 -6.37
C PHE A 188 8.06 18.20 -6.09
N GLU A 189 7.77 19.23 -6.88
CA GLU A 189 8.27 20.57 -6.60
C GLU A 189 7.64 21.12 -5.32
N ASP A 190 8.47 21.82 -4.56
CA ASP A 190 8.04 22.52 -3.36
C ASP A 190 7.01 23.62 -3.69
N ASN A 191 6.05 23.83 -2.79
CA ASN A 191 5.05 24.89 -2.89
C ASN A 191 4.72 25.50 -1.51
N GLU A 192 3.74 26.39 -1.46
CA GLU A 192 3.33 27.10 -0.23
C GLU A 192 2.80 26.16 0.87
N ASN A 193 2.30 24.98 0.51
CA ASN A 193 1.64 24.03 1.40
C ASN A 193 2.47 22.77 1.69
N ALA A 194 3.54 22.52 0.93
CA ALA A 194 4.37 21.32 1.09
C ALA A 194 5.80 21.52 0.58
N ARG A 195 6.76 20.95 1.31
CA ARG A 195 8.19 20.87 0.99
C ARG A 195 8.65 19.43 1.00
N ASN A 196 9.73 19.14 0.26
CA ASN A 196 10.40 17.83 0.24
C ASN A 196 9.45 16.67 -0.05
N ARG A 197 8.42 16.89 -0.87
CA ARG A 197 7.41 15.86 -1.14
C ARG A 197 7.98 14.78 -2.05
N VAL A 198 8.03 13.56 -1.53
CA VAL A 198 8.51 12.36 -2.23
C VAL A 198 7.52 11.24 -2.02
N GLU A 199 7.14 10.59 -3.12
CA GLU A 199 6.34 9.36 -3.11
C GLU A 199 7.15 8.23 -3.72
N LYS A 200 7.04 7.03 -3.14
CA LYS A 200 7.64 5.80 -3.66
C LYS A 200 6.59 4.72 -3.75
N LEU A 201 6.56 4.02 -4.88
CA LEU A 201 5.80 2.79 -5.08
C LEU A 201 6.78 1.64 -5.30
N TYR A 202 6.63 0.58 -4.54
CA TYR A 202 7.45 -0.63 -4.66
C TYR A 202 6.67 -1.70 -5.41
N ILE A 203 7.22 -2.16 -6.52
CA ILE A 203 6.65 -3.20 -7.38
C ILE A 203 7.54 -4.44 -7.27
N ASP A 204 6.97 -5.58 -6.89
CA ASP A 204 7.71 -6.84 -6.82
C ASP A 204 8.20 -7.24 -8.22
N LYS A 205 9.48 -7.62 -8.35
CA LYS A 205 10.04 -8.02 -9.64
C LYS A 205 9.52 -9.37 -10.13
N SER A 206 9.01 -10.22 -9.23
CA SER A 206 8.59 -11.58 -9.55
C SER A 206 7.24 -11.61 -10.28
N ASP A 207 6.28 -10.82 -9.81
CA ASP A 207 4.91 -10.81 -10.31
C ASP A 207 4.44 -9.43 -10.81
N TYR A 208 5.27 -8.39 -10.67
CA TYR A 208 4.94 -7.01 -11.06
C TYR A 208 3.73 -6.42 -10.33
N LEU A 209 3.38 -6.95 -9.16
CA LEU A 209 2.32 -6.42 -8.31
C LEU A 209 2.88 -5.43 -7.27
N PRO A 210 2.05 -4.48 -6.78
CA PRO A 210 2.43 -3.61 -5.67
C PRO A 210 2.85 -4.40 -4.43
N ALA A 211 4.06 -4.16 -3.93
CA ALA A 211 4.57 -4.73 -2.69
C ALA A 211 4.41 -3.76 -1.51
N GLY A 212 4.27 -2.46 -1.79
CA GLY A 212 4.16 -1.42 -0.76
C GLY A 212 4.40 -0.04 -1.33
N GLY A 213 4.43 0.96 -0.46
CA GLY A 213 4.72 2.33 -0.84
C GLY A 213 5.05 3.21 0.34
N SER A 214 5.52 4.40 0.03
CA SER A 214 5.72 5.45 1.02
C SER A 214 5.45 6.83 0.44
N SER A 215 5.01 7.74 1.28
CA SER A 215 4.92 9.15 0.97
C SER A 215 5.45 9.94 2.15
N PHE A 216 6.17 11.02 1.86
CA PHE A 216 6.70 11.93 2.84
C PHE A 216 6.60 13.35 2.32
N TRP A 217 6.20 14.28 3.18
CA TRP A 217 6.29 15.71 2.92
C TRP A 217 6.34 16.48 4.23
N GLN A 218 6.79 17.74 4.15
CA GLN A 218 6.89 18.63 5.28
C GLN A 218 6.13 19.92 5.02
N TRP A 219 5.60 20.52 6.08
CA TRP A 219 5.12 21.90 6.05
C TRP A 219 5.66 22.61 7.29
N GLU A 220 6.48 23.65 7.08
CA GLU A 220 7.31 24.23 8.13
C GLU A 220 8.12 23.15 8.88
N ASN A 221 7.95 23.04 10.21
CA ASN A 221 8.59 22.04 11.06
C ASN A 221 7.71 20.79 11.27
N MET A 222 6.57 20.67 10.58
CA MET A 222 5.67 19.53 10.69
C MET A 222 5.94 18.53 9.58
N GLU A 223 6.00 17.26 9.95
CA GLU A 223 6.21 16.15 9.03
C GLU A 223 4.93 15.36 8.86
N SER A 224 4.64 14.97 7.62
CA SER A 224 3.62 13.99 7.33
C SER A 224 4.23 12.87 6.52
N TYR A 225 3.81 11.66 6.86
CA TYR A 225 4.28 10.49 6.17
C TYR A 225 3.23 9.39 6.17
N GLU A 226 3.38 8.51 5.19
CA GLU A 226 2.65 7.28 5.04
C GLU A 226 3.62 6.21 4.58
N TYR A 227 3.48 5.01 5.13
CA TYR A 227 4.17 3.82 4.67
C TYR A 227 3.21 2.66 4.72
N TYR A 228 3.19 1.85 3.67
CA TYR A 228 2.42 0.62 3.67
C TYR A 228 3.16 -0.53 3.00
N GLU A 229 2.82 -1.73 3.44
CA GLU A 229 3.30 -3.00 2.92
C GLU A 229 2.10 -3.86 2.53
N VAL A 230 2.22 -4.56 1.40
CA VAL A 230 1.18 -5.44 0.87
C VAL A 230 1.64 -6.89 0.90
N GLU A 231 0.80 -7.74 1.46
CA GLU A 231 0.94 -9.18 1.45
C GLU A 231 -0.29 -9.79 0.75
N TYR A 232 -0.08 -10.40 -0.41
CA TYR A 232 -1.15 -11.08 -1.14
C TYR A 232 -1.46 -12.43 -0.48
N LEU A 233 -2.71 -12.61 -0.04
CA LEU A 233 -3.17 -13.86 0.58
C LEU A 233 -3.79 -14.81 -0.44
N SER A 234 -4.43 -14.27 -1.48
CA SER A 234 -4.89 -15.02 -2.65
C SER A 234 -5.15 -14.10 -3.82
N ILE A 235 -4.80 -14.55 -5.03
CA ILE A 235 -5.05 -13.85 -6.29
C ILE A 235 -6.03 -14.70 -7.11
N ASN A 236 -7.03 -14.04 -7.68
CA ASN A 236 -8.16 -14.66 -8.36
C ASN A 236 -8.91 -15.73 -7.56
N PRO A 237 -9.13 -15.58 -6.23
CA PRO A 237 -10.00 -16.49 -5.51
C PRO A 237 -11.43 -16.42 -6.05
N GLU A 238 -12.13 -17.55 -5.99
CA GLU A 238 -13.56 -17.62 -6.30
C GLU A 238 -14.37 -16.94 -5.19
N ILE A 239 -14.48 -15.60 -5.28
CA ILE A 239 -15.32 -14.79 -4.40
C ILE A 239 -16.52 -14.32 -5.21
N SER A 240 -17.71 -14.58 -4.68
CA SER A 240 -18.93 -14.19 -5.37
C SER A 240 -19.19 -12.68 -5.23
N LEU A 241 -19.76 -12.05 -6.26
CA LEU A 241 -20.17 -10.65 -6.19
C LEU A 241 -21.20 -10.39 -5.06
N GLU A 242 -21.97 -11.41 -4.70
CA GLU A 242 -22.97 -11.38 -3.64
C GLU A 242 -22.36 -11.05 -2.27
N GLU A 243 -21.13 -11.52 -1.99
CA GLU A 243 -20.43 -11.24 -0.74
C GLU A 243 -20.16 -9.74 -0.52
N PHE A 244 -20.05 -9.00 -1.62
CA PHE A 244 -19.82 -7.56 -1.58
C PHE A 244 -21.10 -6.74 -1.45
N LYS A 245 -22.28 -7.33 -1.59
CA LYS A 245 -23.54 -6.57 -1.47
C LYS A 245 -23.70 -6.02 -0.06
N VAL A 246 -24.14 -4.77 0.02
CA VAL A 246 -24.53 -4.14 1.29
C VAL A 246 -26.01 -4.40 1.52
N ASP A 247 -26.38 -5.13 2.56
CA ASP A 247 -27.78 -5.31 2.96
C ASP A 247 -28.12 -4.39 4.13
N LYS A 248 -29.30 -3.75 4.06
CA LYS A 248 -29.78 -2.80 5.07
C LYS A 248 -30.17 -3.48 6.36
N ASP A 249 -30.67 -4.71 6.27
CA ASP A 249 -31.16 -5.46 7.40
C ASP A 249 -30.05 -6.34 8.01
N GLN A 250 -28.82 -6.23 7.48
CA GLN A 250 -27.68 -7.00 7.93
C GLN A 250 -27.23 -6.56 9.33
N THR A 251 -27.36 -7.47 10.28
CA THR A 251 -26.72 -7.37 11.58
C THR A 251 -25.30 -7.94 11.49
N VAL A 252 -24.31 -7.23 12.04
CA VAL A 252 -22.91 -7.69 12.07
C VAL A 252 -22.43 -7.80 13.52
N ASN A 253 -22.01 -9.00 13.91
CA ASN A 253 -21.33 -9.24 15.18
C ASN A 253 -19.85 -8.86 15.05
N LEU A 254 -19.47 -7.70 15.57
CA LEU A 254 -18.08 -7.21 15.49
C LEU A 254 -17.11 -8.07 16.30
N ALA A 255 -17.52 -8.62 17.44
CA ALA A 255 -16.65 -9.46 18.27
C ALA A 255 -16.25 -10.75 17.53
N GLU A 256 -17.21 -11.40 16.86
CA GLU A 256 -16.94 -12.57 16.02
C GLU A 256 -16.10 -12.20 14.80
N ARG A 257 -16.45 -11.10 14.11
CA ARG A 257 -15.69 -10.63 12.95
C ARG A 257 -14.24 -10.31 13.31
N TYR A 258 -14.01 -9.71 14.48
CA TYR A 258 -12.67 -9.42 14.98
C TYR A 258 -11.86 -10.68 15.26
N LYS A 259 -12.47 -11.76 15.77
CA LYS A 259 -11.80 -13.07 15.91
C LYS A 259 -11.33 -13.60 14.55
N VAL A 260 -12.21 -13.62 13.56
CA VAL A 260 -11.88 -14.04 12.18
C VAL A 260 -10.77 -13.18 11.59
N PHE A 261 -10.82 -11.86 11.79
CA PHE A 261 -9.77 -10.94 11.38
C PHE A 261 -8.41 -11.28 12.03
N LYS A 262 -8.39 -11.53 13.34
CA LYS A 262 -7.19 -11.91 14.08
C LYS A 262 -6.62 -13.24 13.60
N GLU A 263 -7.46 -14.23 13.31
CA GLU A 263 -7.04 -15.50 12.72
C GLU A 263 -6.41 -15.30 11.34
N LYS A 264 -7.01 -14.46 10.48
CA LYS A 264 -6.46 -14.17 9.15
C LYS A 264 -5.10 -13.47 9.19
N ILE A 265 -4.87 -12.57 10.16
CA ILE A 265 -3.56 -11.92 10.35
C ILE A 265 -2.51 -12.92 10.86
N ASN A 266 -2.91 -13.86 11.70
CA ASN A 266 -2.00 -14.79 12.36
C ASN A 266 -1.70 -16.05 11.52
N LYS A 267 -2.44 -16.30 10.44
CA LYS A 267 -2.06 -17.34 9.48
C LYS A 267 -0.82 -16.85 8.76
N GLU A 268 0.33 -17.47 9.08
CA GLU A 268 1.51 -17.43 8.22
C GLU A 268 1.05 -17.80 6.80
N SER A 269 1.44 -16.99 5.82
CA SER A 269 1.08 -17.10 4.42
C SER A 269 1.36 -18.54 3.96
N ILE A 270 0.29 -19.34 3.78
CA ILE A 270 0.41 -20.72 3.32
C ILE A 270 0.62 -20.67 1.80
N ASN A 271 1.88 -20.93 1.41
CA ASN A 271 2.40 -21.28 0.08
C ASN A 271 2.38 -20.21 -1.01
#